data_AF-A0A950LQE7-F1
#
_entry.id   AF-A0A950LQE7-F1
#
_cell.length_a   1.000
_cell.length_b   1.000
_cell.length_c   1.000
_cell.angle_alpha   90.00
_cell.angle_beta   90.00
_cell.angle_gamma   90.00
#
_symmetry.space_group_name_H-M   'P 1'
#
loop_
_entity.id
_entity.type
_entity.pdbx_description
1 polymer ?
#
loop_
_entity_poly.entity_id
_entity_poly.type
_entity_poly.pdbx_seq_one_letter_code
_entity_poly.pdbx_strand_id
1 'polypeptide(L)'
;MTTPSFEDFQKFSKQQLDAVSAATATVAKGLQEIASESSEYSKKSFAQGSAVFERLLGAKSVESAIQIQTEYAKSSYEGFVAQASRINEIYVKIASEAFKPVETAFVAAQGK
;
A
#
# COMPACT_ATOMS: atom_id res chain seq x y z
N MET A 1 31.75 -10.05 -32.52
CA MET A 1 30.94 -9.05 -31.78
C MET A 1 30.14 -8.26 -32.80
N THR A 2 28.84 -8.50 -32.92
CA THR A 2 27.94 -7.70 -33.76
C THR A 2 27.60 -6.42 -33.01
N THR A 3 27.94 -5.28 -33.59
CA THR A 3 27.51 -3.97 -33.09
C THR A 3 25.97 -3.91 -33.12
N PRO A 4 25.31 -3.48 -32.03
CA PRO A 4 23.86 -3.28 -32.03
C PRO A 4 23.44 -2.33 -33.15
N SER A 5 22.35 -2.63 -33.86
CA SER A 5 21.86 -1.74 -34.92
C SER A 5 21.25 -0.47 -34.32
N PHE A 6 21.16 0.60 -35.12
CA PHE A 6 20.47 1.82 -34.71
C PHE A 6 18.99 1.55 -34.34
N GLU A 7 18.36 0.60 -35.01
CA GLU A 7 16.97 0.19 -34.75
C GLU A 7 16.83 -0.54 -33.39
N ASP A 8 17.81 -1.37 -33.02
CA ASP A 8 17.87 -2.00 -31.70
C ASP A 8 18.06 -0.97 -30.59
N PHE A 9 18.90 0.05 -30.83
CA PHE A 9 19.10 1.15 -29.88
C PHE A 9 17.82 1.99 -29.71
N GLN A 10 17.10 2.29 -30.79
CA GLN A 10 15.81 2.98 -30.72
C GLN A 10 14.74 2.18 -29.97
N LYS A 11 14.64 0.86 -30.21
CA LYS A 11 13.72 -0.02 -29.48
C LYS A 11 14.04 -0.08 -27.99
N PHE A 12 15.31 -0.28 -27.64
CA PHE A 12 15.76 -0.29 -26.26
C PHE A 12 15.44 1.03 -25.55
N SER A 13 15.73 2.18 -26.18
CA SER A 13 15.43 3.51 -25.63
C SER A 13 13.92 3.70 -25.37
N LYS A 14 13.05 3.30 -26.31
CA LYS A 14 11.60 3.33 -26.13
C LYS A 14 11.15 2.45 -24.96
N GLN A 15 11.61 1.21 -24.89
CA GLN A 15 11.26 0.28 -23.81
C GLN A 15 11.64 0.83 -22.44
N GLN A 16 12.81 1.48 -22.33
CA GLN A 16 13.24 2.11 -21.08
C GLN A 16 12.35 3.31 -20.70
N LEU A 17 11.94 4.15 -21.65
CA LEU A 17 11.04 5.27 -21.40
C LEU A 17 9.64 4.79 -20.96
N ASP A 18 9.11 3.76 -21.62
CA ASP A 18 7.81 3.17 -21.27
C ASP A 18 7.86 2.55 -19.86
N ALA A 19 8.94 1.85 -19.52
CA ALA A 19 9.15 1.26 -18.20
C ALA A 19 9.23 2.34 -17.09
N VAL A 20 9.97 3.43 -17.33
CA VAL A 20 10.07 4.55 -16.37
C VAL A 20 8.72 5.24 -16.20
N SER A 21 7.98 5.45 -17.29
CA SER A 21 6.64 6.04 -17.25
C SER A 21 5.67 5.18 -16.43
N ALA A 22 5.66 3.87 -16.68
CA ALA A 22 4.84 2.91 -15.95
C ALA A 22 5.20 2.87 -14.45
N ALA A 23 6.48 2.83 -14.11
CA ALA A 23 6.94 2.86 -12.73
C ALA A 23 6.52 4.15 -12.00
N THR A 24 6.66 5.31 -12.66
CA THR A 24 6.24 6.60 -12.11
C THR A 24 4.74 6.64 -11.86
N ALA A 25 3.94 6.16 -12.81
CA ALA A 25 2.48 6.09 -12.66
C ALA A 25 2.06 5.16 -11.51
N THR A 26 2.72 4.00 -11.37
CA THR A 26 2.45 3.06 -10.27
C THR A 26 2.78 3.65 -8.91
N VAL A 27 3.95 4.29 -8.77
CA VAL A 27 4.34 4.95 -7.52
C VAL A 27 3.37 6.07 -7.17
N ALA A 28 2.99 6.91 -8.14
CA ALA A 28 2.01 7.97 -7.93
C ALA A 28 0.66 7.43 -7.44
N LYS A 29 0.16 6.35 -8.04
CA LYS A 29 -1.07 5.67 -7.59
C LYS A 29 -0.92 5.08 -6.19
N GLY A 30 0.22 4.45 -5.89
CA GLY A 30 0.48 3.91 -4.56
C GLY A 30 0.50 4.99 -3.47
N LEU A 31 1.08 6.16 -3.76
CA LEU A 31 1.05 7.31 -2.86
C LEU A 31 -0.37 7.85 -2.65
N GLN A 32 -1.18 7.90 -3.71
CA GLN A 32 -2.59 8.27 -3.61
C GLN A 32 -3.40 7.28 -2.77
N GLU A 33 -3.17 5.97 -2.97
CA GLU A 33 -3.79 4.91 -2.16
C GLU A 33 -3.38 5.05 -0.68
N ILE A 34 -2.08 5.22 -0.37
CA ILE A 34 -1.60 5.43 1.02
C ILE A 34 -2.26 6.66 1.65
N ALA A 35 -2.38 7.77 0.92
CA ALA A 35 -3.01 8.98 1.42
C ALA A 35 -4.50 8.75 1.74
N SER A 36 -5.23 8.04 0.87
CA SER A 36 -6.64 7.68 1.10
C SER A 36 -6.78 6.80 2.34
N GLU A 37 -6.04 5.70 2.41
CA GLU A 37 -6.08 4.75 3.52
C GLU A 37 -5.73 5.43 4.85
N SER A 38 -4.71 6.30 4.86
CA SER A 38 -4.32 7.05 6.07
C SER A 38 -5.40 8.03 6.52
N SER A 39 -6.08 8.69 5.58
CA SER A 39 -7.20 9.59 5.88
C SER A 39 -8.40 8.83 6.45
N GLU A 40 -8.75 7.70 5.84
CA GLU A 40 -9.84 6.82 6.30
C GLU A 40 -9.56 6.24 7.68
N TYR A 41 -8.34 5.72 7.91
CA TYR A 41 -7.91 5.23 9.22
C TYR A 41 -7.98 6.31 10.29
N SER A 42 -7.57 7.55 9.96
CA SER A 42 -7.62 8.68 10.90
C SER A 42 -9.06 9.02 11.29
N LYS A 43 -9.98 9.08 10.31
CA LYS A 43 -11.41 9.32 10.56
C LYS A 43 -12.01 8.22 11.43
N LYS A 44 -11.70 6.95 11.14
CA LYS A 44 -12.16 5.81 11.91
C LYS A 44 -11.64 5.86 13.35
N SER A 45 -10.35 6.13 13.53
CA SER A 45 -9.72 6.23 14.85
C SER A 45 -10.36 7.33 15.70
N PHE A 46 -10.64 8.49 15.10
CA PHE A 46 -11.32 9.59 15.77
C PHE A 46 -12.74 9.20 16.20
N ALA A 47 -13.54 8.63 15.28
CA ALA A 47 -14.90 8.20 15.59
C ALA A 47 -14.94 7.13 16.68
N GLN A 48 -14.02 6.16 16.65
CA GLN A 48 -13.89 5.14 17.70
C GLN A 48 -13.52 5.76 19.05
N GLY A 49 -12.57 6.69 19.08
CA GLY A 49 -12.18 7.40 20.31
C GLY A 49 -13.34 8.18 20.92
N SER A 50 -14.09 8.93 20.11
CA SER A 50 -15.29 9.65 20.57
C SER A 50 -16.35 8.70 21.13
N ALA A 51 -16.63 7.59 20.44
CA ALA A 51 -17.60 6.60 20.92
C ALA A 51 -17.16 5.96 22.26
N VAL A 52 -15.87 5.68 22.42
CA VAL A 52 -15.33 5.14 23.69
C VAL A 52 -15.43 6.17 24.81
N PHE A 53 -15.13 7.43 24.53
CA PHE A 53 -15.28 8.51 25.50
C PHE A 53 -16.73 8.65 25.98
N GLU A 54 -17.70 8.66 25.07
CA GLU A 54 -19.13 8.69 25.42
C GLU A 54 -19.53 7.48 26.29
N ARG A 55 -19.07 6.28 25.93
CA ARG A 55 -19.32 5.06 26.71
C ARG A 55 -18.70 5.12 28.11
N LEU A 56 -17.49 5.68 28.23
CA LEU A 56 -16.81 5.84 29.52
C LEU A 56 -17.54 6.85 30.41
N LEU A 57 -18.05 7.96 29.86
CA LEU A 57 -18.87 8.90 30.63
C LEU A 57 -20.17 8.26 31.15
N GLY A 58 -20.73 7.31 30.42
CA GLY A 58 -21.90 6.54 30.84
C GLY A 58 -21.60 5.33 31.74
N ALA A 59 -20.34 5.03 32.04
CA ALA A 59 -19.94 3.87 32.82
C ALA A 59 -20.38 4.00 34.29
N LYS A 60 -21.09 2.99 34.80
CA LYS A 60 -21.64 2.99 36.17
C LYS A 60 -20.75 2.30 37.20
N SER A 61 -19.68 1.66 36.74
CA SER A 61 -18.72 0.93 37.58
C SER A 61 -17.34 0.87 36.92
N VAL A 62 -16.31 0.62 37.73
CA VAL A 62 -14.94 0.39 37.25
C VAL A 62 -14.88 -0.83 36.32
N GLU A 63 -15.62 -1.90 36.62
CA GLU A 63 -15.69 -3.09 35.78
C GLU A 63 -16.21 -2.76 34.36
N SER A 64 -17.28 -1.97 34.25
CA SER A 64 -17.80 -1.55 32.95
C SER A 64 -16.80 -0.68 32.18
N ALA A 65 -16.05 0.19 32.88
CA ALA A 65 -15.01 1.01 32.27
C ALA A 65 -13.83 0.14 31.76
N ILE A 66 -13.41 -0.87 32.53
CA ILE A 66 -12.37 -1.83 32.12
C ILE A 66 -12.81 -2.59 30.86
N GLN A 67 -14.07 -3.03 30.81
CA GLN A 67 -14.59 -3.72 29.63
C GLN A 67 -14.59 -2.82 28.39
N ILE A 68 -15.07 -1.58 28.50
CA ILE A 68 -15.04 -0.58 27.41
C ILE A 68 -13.60 -0.36 26.92
N GLN A 69 -12.66 -0.17 27.83
CA GLN A 69 -11.25 0.06 27.48
C GLN A 69 -10.61 -1.18 26.83
N THR A 70 -10.97 -2.39 27.29
CA THR A 70 -10.47 -3.65 26.73
C THR A 70 -10.97 -3.87 25.30
N GLU A 71 -12.26 -3.62 25.06
CA GLU A 71 -12.83 -3.66 23.71
C GLU A 71 -12.17 -2.63 22.79
N TYR A 72 -11.93 -1.42 23.28
CA TYR A 72 -11.22 -0.39 22.51
C TYR A 72 -9.80 -0.82 22.17
N ALA A 73 -9.06 -1.38 23.12
CA ALA A 73 -7.70 -1.85 22.89
C ALA A 73 -7.66 -2.95 21.82
N LYS A 74 -8.59 -3.92 21.90
CA LYS A 74 -8.72 -4.98 20.89
C LYS A 74 -9.05 -4.42 19.51
N SER A 75 -10.07 -3.56 19.41
CA SER A 75 -10.47 -2.93 18.14
C SER A 75 -9.35 -2.06 17.55
N SER A 76 -8.63 -1.31 18.39
CA SER A 76 -7.50 -0.49 17.96
C SER A 76 -6.37 -1.35 17.39
N TYR A 77 -6.07 -2.48 18.03
CA TYR A 77 -5.07 -3.43 17.55
C TYR A 77 -5.46 -4.05 16.21
N GLU A 78 -6.69 -4.55 16.09
CA GLU A 78 -7.21 -5.11 14.84
C GLU A 78 -7.19 -4.07 13.71
N GLY A 79 -7.59 -2.83 14.00
CA GLY A 79 -7.55 -1.72 13.07
C GLY A 79 -6.13 -1.38 12.60
N PHE A 80 -5.17 -1.34 13.52
CA PHE A 80 -3.76 -1.10 13.19
C PHE A 80 -3.19 -2.19 12.28
N VAL A 81 -3.42 -3.46 12.62
CA VAL A 81 -2.94 -4.60 11.81
C VAL A 81 -3.54 -4.56 10.41
N ALA A 82 -4.83 -4.21 10.28
CA ALA A 82 -5.47 -4.03 8.98
C ALA A 82 -4.80 -2.91 8.17
N GLN A 83 -4.56 -1.74 8.77
CA GLN A 83 -3.90 -0.62 8.10
C GLN A 83 -2.46 -0.97 7.66
N ALA A 84 -1.70 -1.63 8.53
CA ALA A 84 -0.34 -2.06 8.22
C ALA A 84 -0.32 -3.07 7.07
N SER A 85 -1.24 -4.03 7.08
CA SER A 85 -1.39 -5.02 6.01
C SER A 85 -1.71 -4.34 4.68
N ARG A 86 -2.61 -3.35 4.70
CA ARG A 86 -2.99 -2.60 3.52
C ARG A 86 -1.84 -1.79 2.92
N ILE A 87 -1.07 -1.11 3.76
CA ILE A 87 0.14 -0.39 3.32
C ILE A 87 1.16 -1.38 2.74
N ASN A 88 1.34 -2.55 3.36
CA ASN A 88 2.25 -3.58 2.85
C ASN A 88 1.82 -4.09 1.46
N GLU A 89 0.53 -4.31 1.22
CA GLU A 89 0.00 -4.67 -0.11
C GLU A 89 0.36 -3.62 -1.17
N ILE A 90 0.24 -2.34 -0.83
CA ILE A 90 0.62 -1.24 -1.74
C ILE A 90 2.13 -1.30 -2.05
N TYR A 91 2.97 -1.53 -1.04
CA TYR A 91 4.41 -1.69 -1.25
C TYR A 91 4.74 -2.89 -2.14
N VAL A 92 4.13 -4.05 -1.89
CA VAL A 92 4.33 -5.26 -2.70
C VAL A 92 3.89 -5.04 -4.14
N LYS A 93 2.78 -4.33 -4.37
CA LYS A 93 2.31 -3.95 -5.70
C LYS A 93 3.32 -3.07 -6.43
N ILE A 94 3.85 -2.03 -5.77
CA ILE A 94 4.88 -1.17 -6.36
C ILE A 94 6.13 -1.99 -6.72
N ALA A 95 6.61 -2.84 -5.80
CA ALA A 95 7.78 -3.67 -6.05
C ALA A 95 7.55 -4.63 -7.23
N SER A 96 6.40 -5.30 -7.28
CA SER A 96 6.05 -6.25 -8.35
C SER A 96 6.03 -5.57 -9.73
N GLU A 97 5.44 -4.37 -9.82
CA GLU A 97 5.43 -3.59 -11.07
C GLU A 97 6.85 -3.17 -11.50
N ALA A 98 7.74 -2.87 -10.55
CA ALA A 98 9.13 -2.54 -10.84
C ALA A 98 9.94 -3.74 -11.39
N PHE A 99 9.55 -4.98 -11.08
CA PHE A 99 10.22 -6.19 -11.57
C PHE A 99 9.70 -6.71 -12.92
N LYS A 100 8.53 -6.26 -13.39
CA LYS A 100 7.95 -6.67 -14.70
C LYS A 100 8.91 -6.54 -15.90
N PRO A 101 9.75 -5.50 -16.02
CA PRO A 101 10.70 -5.40 -17.14
C PRO A 101 11.72 -6.54 -17.16
N VAL A 102 12.15 -7.02 -15.98
CA VAL A 102 13.10 -8.13 -15.84
C VAL A 102 12.44 -9.46 -16.24
N GLU A 103 11.21 -9.68 -15.80
CA GLU A 103 10.41 -10.85 -16.19
C GLU A 103 10.18 -10.89 -17.71
N THR A 104 9.81 -9.75 -18.30
CA THR A 104 9.60 -9.63 -19.75
C THR A 104 10.87 -9.90 -20.54
N ALA A 105 12.02 -9.40 -20.08
CA ALA A 105 13.31 -9.65 -20.71
C ALA A 105 13.74 -11.13 -20.60
N PHE A 106 13.47 -11.77 -19.47
CA PHE A 106 13.76 -13.19 -19.26
C PHE A 106 12.90 -14.09 -20.16
N VAL A 107 11.60 -13.81 -20.26
CA VAL A 107 10.69 -14.53 -21.16
C VAL A 107 11.09 -14.33 -22.63
N ALA A 108 11.45 -13.11 -23.03
CA ALA A 108 11.93 -12.83 -24.38
C ALA A 108 13.25 -13.55 -24.71
N ALA A 109 14.09 -13.82 -23.71
CA ALA A 109 15.34 -14.57 -23.87
C ALA A 109 15.12 -16.09 -23.95
N GLN A 110 14.07 -16.63 -23.33
CA GLN A 110 13.69 -18.05 -23.44
C GLN A 110 12.91 -18.40 -24.71
N GLY A 111 12.27 -17.41 -25.34
CA GLY A 111 11.57 -17.55 -26.62
C GLY A 111 12.48 -17.58 -27.86
N LYS A 112 13.80 -17.72 -27.68
CA LYS A 112 14.80 -17.89 -28.75
C LYS A 112 15.49 -19.23 -28.65
#